data_AF-A0A243RXY1-F1
#
_entry.id   AF-A0A243RXY1-F1
#
_cell.length_a   1.000
_cell.length_b   1.000
_cell.length_c   1.000
_cell.angle_alpha   90.00
_cell.angle_beta   90.00
_cell.angle_gamma   90.00
#
_symmetry.space_group_name_H-M   'P 1'
#
loop_
_entity.id
_entity.type
_entity.pdbx_description
1 polymer ?
#
loop_
_entity_poly.entity_id
_entity_poly.type
_entity_poly.pdbx_seq_one_letter_code
_entity_poly.pdbx_strand_id
1 'polypeptide(L)'
;MSEGHPAAAQGEALRLICGHGPLEAGRLGERLVAARRLSTDPDFGPVITRMAGTLTWRLHAQGFIAQAESGNGWTVTADGRELIACAGTRG
;
A
#
# COMPACT_ATOMS: atom_id res chain seq x y z
N MET A 1 0.45 -6.97 -25.21
CA MET A 1 -0.39 -6.63 -24.04
C MET A 1 0.27 -7.28 -22.85
N SER A 2 0.95 -6.53 -21.98
CA SER A 2 1.56 -7.09 -20.78
C SER A 2 0.46 -7.26 -19.75
N GLU A 3 0.22 -8.50 -19.32
CA GLU A 3 -0.74 -8.82 -18.28
C GLU A 3 -0.47 -7.96 -17.05
N GLY A 4 -1.54 -7.35 -16.53
CA GLY A 4 -1.55 -6.26 -15.57
C GLY A 4 -1.08 -6.66 -14.17
N HIS A 5 0.17 -7.09 -14.02
CA HIS A 5 0.77 -7.30 -12.71
C HIS A 5 1.21 -5.96 -12.11
N PRO A 6 0.80 -5.63 -10.88
CA PRO A 6 1.27 -4.42 -10.22
C PRO A 6 2.79 -4.45 -10.08
N ALA A 7 3.44 -3.27 -10.14
CA ALA A 7 4.85 -3.18 -9.79
C ALA A 7 5.08 -3.74 -8.38
N ALA A 8 6.23 -4.35 -8.09
CA ALA A 8 6.48 -5.03 -6.81
C ALA A 8 6.12 -4.17 -5.58
N ALA A 9 6.42 -2.87 -5.62
CA ALA A 9 6.07 -1.91 -4.57
C ALA A 9 4.54 -1.70 -4.42
N GLN A 10 3.78 -1.67 -5.52
CA GLN A 10 2.32 -1.56 -5.49
C GLN A 10 1.69 -2.80 -4.86
N GLY A 11 2.14 -4.00 -5.26
CA GLY A 11 1.65 -5.24 -4.67
C GLY A 11 1.96 -5.35 -3.17
N GLU A 12 3.15 -4.92 -2.75
CA GLU A 12 3.54 -4.84 -1.33
C GLU A 12 2.65 -3.88 -0.53
N ALA A 13 2.40 -2.67 -1.06
CA ALA A 13 1.52 -1.70 -0.41
C ALA A 13 0.07 -2.20 -0.32
N LEU A 14 -0.47 -2.80 -1.37
CA LEU A 14 -1.81 -3.39 -1.36
C LEU A 14 -1.94 -4.48 -0.29
N ARG A 15 -0.93 -5.35 -0.13
CA ARG A 15 -0.94 -6.39 0.91
C ARG A 15 -0.90 -5.80 2.32
N LEU A 16 -0.10 -4.76 2.54
CA LEU A 16 -0.04 -4.06 3.82
C LEU A 16 -1.38 -3.43 4.19
N ILE A 17 -2.04 -2.75 3.26
CA ILE A 17 -3.36 -2.15 3.49
C ILE A 17 -4.42 -3.25 3.71
N CYS A 18 -4.37 -4.33 2.94
CA CYS A 18 -5.34 -5.42 3.08
C CYS A 18 -5.24 -6.13 4.43
N GLY A 19 -4.02 -6.37 4.94
CA GLY A 19 -3.78 -7.13 6.18
C GLY A 19 -3.88 -6.32 7.47
N HIS A 20 -3.83 -4.98 7.41
CA HIS A 20 -3.84 -4.13 8.60
C HIS A 20 -5.10 -3.27 8.75
N GLY A 21 -6.04 -3.31 7.80
CA GLY A 21 -7.20 -2.42 7.77
C GLY A 21 -6.83 -1.01 7.32
N PRO A 22 -7.70 -0.01 7.57
CA PRO A 22 -7.46 1.38 7.17
C PRO A 22 -6.08 1.89 7.60
N LEU A 23 -5.20 2.17 6.63
CA LEU A 23 -3.86 2.70 6.88
C LEU A 23 -3.76 4.15 6.44
N GLU A 24 -3.30 5.01 7.33
CA GLU A 24 -2.87 6.36 6.95
C GLU A 24 -1.61 6.32 6.09
N ALA A 25 -1.45 7.30 5.19
CA ALA A 25 -0.30 7.35 4.27
C ALA A 25 1.05 7.39 5.01
N GLY A 26 1.13 8.10 6.14
CA GLY A 26 2.33 8.13 6.99
C GLY A 26 2.66 6.76 7.57
N ARG A 27 1.65 6.07 8.13
CA ARG A 27 1.79 4.72 8.67
C ARG A 27 2.14 3.69 7.59
N LEU A 28 1.64 3.85 6.37
CA LEU A 28 2.06 3.01 5.23
C LEU A 28 3.56 3.17 4.94
N GLY A 29 4.08 4.41 4.96
CA GLY A 29 5.50 4.69 4.80
C GLY A 29 6.36 3.99 5.85
N GLU A 30 6.01 4.13 7.13
CA GLU A 30 6.69 3.45 8.23
C GLU A 30 6.70 1.92 8.07
N ARG A 31 5.58 1.34 7.60
CA ARG A 31 5.47 -0.10 7.37
C ARG A 31 6.31 -0.57 6.19
N LEU A 32 6.39 0.20 5.11
CA LEU A 32 7.27 -0.09 3.98
C LEU A 32 8.75 -0.01 4.39
N VAL A 33 9.12 0.95 5.25
CA VAL A 33 10.47 1.02 5.84
C VAL A 33 10.76 -0.21 6.69
N ALA A 34 9.83 -0.59 7.56
CA ALA A 34 9.97 -1.75 8.45
C ALA A 34 10.06 -3.07 7.67
N ALA A 35 9.33 -3.21 6.56
CA ALA A 35 9.41 -4.37 5.68
C ALA A 35 10.76 -4.49 4.95
N ARG A 36 11.43 -3.35 4.70
CA ARG A 36 12.70 -3.26 3.95
C ARG A 36 13.90 -2.94 4.84
N ARG A 37 13.93 -3.48 6.06
CA ARG A 37 14.93 -3.22 7.13
C ARG A 37 16.35 -3.72 6.81
N LEU A 38 16.85 -3.46 5.59
CA LEU A 38 18.11 -3.93 5.03
C LEU A 38 19.08 -2.78 4.72
N SER A 39 18.69 -1.51 4.88
CA SER A 39 19.55 -0.36 4.57
C SER A 39 20.06 0.33 5.84
N THR A 40 21.35 0.66 5.85
CA THR A 40 22.01 1.50 6.88
C THR A 40 22.10 2.97 6.47
N ASP A 41 21.53 3.34 5.31
CA ASP A 41 21.49 4.72 4.83
C ASP A 41 20.53 5.57 5.69
N PRO A 42 21.00 6.69 6.30
CA PRO A 42 20.16 7.54 7.14
C PRO A 42 18.98 8.17 6.38
N ASP A 43 19.09 8.37 5.06
CA ASP A 43 18.03 8.95 4.23
C ASP A 43 17.01 7.91 3.74
N PHE A 44 17.26 6.62 3.98
CA PHE A 44 16.41 5.52 3.53
C PHE A 44 14.97 5.65 4.02
N GLY A 45 14.79 5.93 5.32
CA GLY A 45 13.46 6.11 5.92
C GLY A 45 12.68 7.26 5.27
N PRO A 46 13.22 8.49 5.27
CA PRO A 46 12.60 9.66 4.63
C PRO A 46 12.24 9.45 3.15
N VAL A 47 13.12 8.82 2.36
CA VAL A 47 12.87 8.57 0.94
C VAL A 47 11.71 7.60 0.75
N ILE A 48 11.67 6.49 1.50
CA ILE A 48 10.58 5.51 1.41
C ILE A 48 9.24 6.13 1.83
N THR A 49 9.21 6.99 2.85
CA THR A 49 7.98 7.70 3.25
C THR A 49 7.45 8.60 2.13
N ARG A 50 8.31 9.35 1.43
CA ARG A 50 7.89 10.16 0.26
C ARG A 50 7.38 9.29 -0.87
N MET A 51 8.05 8.16 -1.13
CA MET A 51 7.60 7.19 -2.13
C MET A 51 6.27 6.56 -1.76
N ALA A 52 6.01 6.30 -0.47
CA ALA A 52 4.75 5.75 0.01
C ALA A 52 3.57 6.69 -0.27
N GLY A 53 3.74 8.00 -0.08
CA GLY A 53 2.73 8.99 -0.48
C GLY A 53 2.44 8.97 -1.98
N THR A 54 3.49 8.94 -2.81
CA THR A 54 3.35 8.85 -4.28
C THR A 54 2.66 7.56 -4.71
N LEU A 55 3.03 6.45 -4.07
CA LEU A 55 2.47 5.12 -4.33
C LEU A 55 1.00 5.05 -3.95
N THR A 56 0.64 5.60 -2.79
CA THR A 56 -0.73 5.72 -2.32
C THR A 56 -1.58 6.50 -3.32
N TRP A 57 -1.08 7.64 -3.80
CA TRP A 57 -1.79 8.43 -4.79
C TRP A 57 -2.02 7.66 -6.10
N ARG A 58 -1.00 6.95 -6.59
CA ARG A 58 -1.14 6.12 -7.80
C ARG A 58 -2.17 4.99 -7.63
N LEU A 59 -2.13 4.28 -6.50
CA LEU A 59 -3.08 3.21 -6.21
C LEU A 59 -4.52 3.75 -6.14
N HIS A 60 -4.70 4.93 -5.54
CA HIS A 60 -6.01 5.58 -5.46
C HIS A 60 -6.50 6.02 -6.85
N ALA A 61 -5.64 6.68 -7.64
CA ALA A 61 -5.98 7.11 -9.00
C ALA A 61 -6.29 5.93 -9.95
N GLN A 62 -5.77 4.74 -9.66
CA GLN A 62 -6.05 3.50 -10.38
C GLN A 62 -7.27 2.74 -9.83
N GLY A 63 -7.90 3.23 -8.77
CA GLY A 63 -9.10 2.60 -8.19
C GLY A 63 -8.83 1.38 -7.30
N PHE A 64 -7.56 1.09 -6.96
CA PHE A 64 -7.22 -0.09 -6.14
C PHE A 64 -7.34 0.14 -4.63
N ILE A 65 -7.38 1.41 -4.21
CA ILE A 65 -7.66 1.79 -2.83
C ILE A 65 -8.66 2.95 -2.79
N ALA A 66 -9.44 3.02 -1.73
CA ALA A 66 -10.37 4.10 -1.46
C ALA A 66 -10.16 4.62 -0.03
N GLN A 67 -10.60 5.85 0.24
CA GLN A 67 -10.61 6.37 1.61
C GLN A 67 -11.59 5.55 2.45
N ALA A 68 -11.18 5.16 3.66
CA ALA A 68 -12.05 4.43 4.56
C ALA A 68 -13.20 5.31 5.05
N GLU A 69 -14.37 4.71 5.28
CA GLU A 69 -15.57 5.42 5.76
C GLU A 69 -15.35 6.12 7.11
N SER A 70 -14.42 5.60 7.93
CA SER A 70 -14.00 6.21 9.20
C SER A 70 -13.18 7.51 9.03
N GLY A 71 -12.95 7.96 7.81
CA GLY A 71 -12.23 9.21 7.48
C GLY A 71 -10.71 9.10 7.56
N ASN A 72 -10.18 8.19 8.37
CA ASN A 72 -8.74 8.03 8.58
C ASN A 72 -8.23 6.74 7.92
N GLY A 73 -7.54 6.90 6.79
CA GLY A 73 -6.78 5.85 6.13
C GLY A 73 -7.39 5.29 4.86
N TRP A 74 -6.67 4.36 4.25
CA TRP A 74 -6.98 3.75 2.97
C TRP A 74 -7.44 2.32 3.16
N THR A 75 -8.45 1.88 2.41
CA THR A 75 -8.90 0.49 2.33
C THR A 75 -8.70 -0.05 0.91
N VAL A 76 -8.48 -1.35 0.77
CA VAL A 76 -8.33 -2.01 -0.53
C VAL A 76 -9.71 -2.28 -1.13
N THR A 77 -9.93 -1.83 -2.37
CA THR A 77 -11.15 -2.07 -3.16
C THR A 77 -11.23 -3.53 -3.65
N ALA A 78 -12.32 -3.93 -4.29
CA ALA A 78 -12.43 -5.25 -4.90
C ALA A 78 -11.33 -5.47 -5.95
N ASP A 79 -11.18 -4.53 -6.88
CA ASP A 79 -10.16 -4.56 -7.95
C ASP A 79 -8.74 -4.66 -7.37
N GLY A 80 -8.47 -3.91 -6.29
CA GLY A 80 -7.17 -3.98 -5.61
C GLY A 80 -6.90 -5.35 -4.96
N ARG A 81 -7.93 -6.05 -4.47
CA ARG A 81 -7.80 -7.39 -3.88
C ARG A 81 -7.53 -8.46 -4.92
N GLU A 82 -8.14 -8.35 -6.10
CA GLU A 82 -7.92 -9.27 -7.22
C GLU A 82 -6.44 -9.30 -7.64
N LEU A 83 -5.77 -8.15 -7.66
CA LEU A 83 -4.35 -8.05 -8.03
C LEU A 83 -3.37 -8.76 -7.08
N ILE A 84 -3.74 -8.95 -5.82
CA ILE A 84 -2.87 -9.54 -4.79
C ILE A 84 -3.40 -10.86 -4.23
N ALA A 85 -4.47 -11.40 -4.83
CA ALA A 85 -5.20 -12.55 -4.30
C ALA A 85 -5.50 -12.40 -2.79
N CYS A 86 -5.82 -11.17 -2.34
CA CYS A 86 -6.09 -10.95 -0.93
C CYS A 86 -7.46 -11.55 -0.59
N ALA A 87 -7.45 -12.76 -0.04
CA ALA A 87 -8.61 -13.34 0.60
C ALA A 87 -8.97 -12.42 1.77
N GLY A 88 -10.05 -11.64 1.61
CA GLY A 88 -10.58 -10.85 2.71
C GLY A 88 -10.82 -11.81 3.88
N THR A 89 -10.20 -11.54 5.03
CA THR A 89 -10.63 -12.14 6.28
C THR A 89 -12.03 -11.60 6.53
N ARG A 90 -13.03 -12.37 6.08
CA ARG A 90 -14.41 -12.26 6.52
C ARG A 90 -14.39 -12.76 7.96
N GLY A 91 -14.41 -11.81 8.90
CA GLY A 91 -14.50 -12.03 10.33
C GLY A 91 -15.23 -10.85 10.94
#